data_AF-I0GRZ6-F1
#
_entry.id   AF-I0GRZ6-F1
#
_cell.length_a   1.000
_cell.length_b   1.000
_cell.length_c   1.000
_cell.angle_alpha   90.00
_cell.angle_beta   90.00
_cell.angle_gamma   90.00
#
_symmetry.space_group_name_H-M   'P 1'
#
loop_
_entity.id
_entity.type
_entity.pdbx_description
1 polymer ?
#
loop_
_entity_poly.entity_id
_entity_poly.type
_entity_poly.pdbx_seq_one_letter_code
_entity_poly.pdbx_strand_id
1 'polypeptide(L)'
;MGRPKKELNKDEFEKLCAIQCTQAEICGWFDITDKTLTRWCKETYGMSFSETFKLKRGKGKVALRRTQFQLAEKSASMAIFLGKNYLGQTDYDYQKKEYQDKLMELKEREIKNKEEGW
;
A
#
# COMPACT_ATOMS: atom_id res chain seq x y z
N MET A 1 -3.77 -35.66 -27.20
CA MET A 1 -3.31 -34.34 -27.70
C MET A 1 -3.66 -33.27 -26.68
N GLY A 2 -2.74 -32.37 -26.33
CA GLY A 2 -3.00 -31.30 -25.35
C GLY A 2 -3.62 -30.06 -26.01
N ARG A 3 -4.48 -29.33 -25.26
CA ARG A 3 -5.05 -28.05 -25.72
C ARG A 3 -3.91 -27.08 -26.07
N PRO A 4 -3.97 -26.39 -27.23
CA PRO A 4 -2.98 -25.38 -27.60
C PRO A 4 -2.82 -24.34 -26.49
N LYS A 5 -1.57 -23.98 -26.16
CA LYS A 5 -1.29 -22.93 -25.18
C LYS A 5 -1.79 -21.59 -25.73
N LYS A 6 -2.53 -20.82 -24.93
CA LYS A 6 -2.85 -19.43 -25.26
C LYS A 6 -1.58 -18.62 -25.01
N GLU A 7 -1.01 -18.02 -26.05
CA GLU A 7 0.08 -17.06 -25.88
C GLU A 7 -0.50 -15.74 -25.40
N LEU A 8 -0.08 -15.31 -24.21
CA LEU A 8 -0.46 -14.00 -23.68
C LEU A 8 0.54 -12.96 -24.20
N ASN A 9 0.03 -11.80 -24.60
CA ASN A 9 0.87 -10.66 -24.93
C ASN A 9 1.58 -10.15 -23.66
N LYS A 10 2.90 -10.34 -23.62
CA LYS A 10 3.76 -9.97 -22.49
C LYS A 10 3.67 -8.47 -22.16
N ASP A 11 3.68 -7.62 -23.18
CA ASP A 11 3.66 -6.17 -22.99
C ASP A 11 2.32 -5.69 -22.43
N GLU A 12 1.22 -6.29 -22.87
CA GLU A 12 -0.10 -6.02 -22.28
C GLU A 12 -0.16 -6.44 -20.83
N PHE A 13 0.31 -7.65 -20.49
CA PHE A 13 0.37 -8.11 -19.12
C PHE A 13 1.17 -7.14 -18.22
N GLU A 14 2.33 -6.69 -18.69
CA GLU A 14 3.16 -5.74 -17.93
C GLU A 14 2.49 -4.36 -17.78
N LYS A 15 1.75 -3.90 -18.79
CA LYS A 15 0.95 -2.66 -18.71
C LYS A 15 -0.19 -2.79 -17.70
N LEU A 16 -0.92 -3.91 -17.70
CA LEU A 16 -1.97 -4.20 -16.71
C LEU A 16 -1.41 -4.24 -15.28
N CYS A 17 -0.23 -4.84 -15.10
CA CYS A 17 0.47 -4.79 -13.82
C CYS A 17 0.81 -3.34 -13.41
N ALA A 18 1.27 -2.52 -14.36
CA ALA A 18 1.61 -1.12 -14.10
C ALA A 18 0.38 -0.27 -13.74
N ILE A 19 -0.80 -0.54 -14.27
CA ILE A 19 -2.03 0.12 -13.81
C ILE A 19 -2.66 -0.54 -12.56
N GLN A 20 -1.95 -1.52 -11.98
CA GLN A 20 -2.32 -2.22 -10.75
C GLN A 20 -3.62 -3.02 -10.83
N CYS A 21 -3.97 -3.53 -12.01
CA CYS A 21 -5.06 -4.50 -12.14
C CYS A 21 -4.80 -5.71 -11.23
N THR A 22 -5.85 -6.16 -10.55
CA THR A 22 -5.87 -7.38 -9.75
C THR A 22 -5.70 -8.61 -10.63
N GLN A 23 -5.37 -9.75 -10.02
CA GLN A 23 -5.27 -11.02 -10.74
C GLN A 23 -6.56 -11.37 -11.49
N ALA A 24 -7.72 -11.13 -10.85
CA ALA A 24 -9.03 -11.41 -11.44
C ALA A 24 -9.30 -10.54 -12.69
N GLU A 25 -8.96 -9.25 -12.64
CA GLU A 25 -9.10 -8.34 -13.79
C GLU A 25 -8.16 -8.73 -14.93
N ILE A 26 -6.92 -9.13 -14.63
CA ILE A 26 -5.96 -9.62 -15.63
C ILE A 26 -6.48 -10.93 -16.26
N CYS A 27 -7.01 -11.84 -15.46
CA CYS A 27 -7.63 -13.08 -15.94
C CYS A 27 -8.83 -12.80 -16.85
N GLY A 28 -9.69 -11.84 -16.47
CA GLY A 28 -10.82 -11.39 -17.29
C GLY A 28 -10.36 -10.75 -18.61
N TRP A 29 -9.31 -9.92 -18.58
CA TRP A 29 -8.75 -9.29 -19.78
C TRP A 29 -8.28 -10.33 -20.81
N PHE A 30 -7.54 -11.34 -20.34
CA PHE A 30 -7.02 -12.39 -21.22
C PHE A 30 -8.00 -13.55 -21.44
N ASP A 31 -9.17 -13.54 -20.80
CA ASP A 31 -10.13 -14.65 -20.79
C ASP A 31 -9.44 -16.00 -20.46
N ILE A 32 -8.85 -16.07 -19.27
CA ILE A 32 -8.14 -17.24 -18.73
C ILE A 32 -8.40 -17.42 -17.24
N THR A 33 -8.02 -18.59 -16.72
CA THR A 33 -8.03 -18.86 -15.28
C THR A 33 -6.76 -18.36 -14.59
N ASP A 34 -6.83 -18.17 -13.28
CA ASP A 34 -5.69 -17.86 -12.40
C ASP A 34 -4.57 -18.91 -12.50
N LYS A 35 -4.95 -20.20 -12.67
CA LYS A 35 -4.02 -21.31 -12.86
C LYS A 35 -3.22 -21.16 -14.16
N THR A 36 -3.91 -20.81 -15.26
CA THR A 36 -3.26 -20.55 -16.55
C THR A 36 -2.32 -19.36 -16.46
N LEU A 37 -2.77 -18.26 -15.83
CA LEU A 37 -1.93 -17.07 -15.65
C LEU A 37 -0.68 -17.37 -14.81
N THR A 38 -0.83 -18.07 -13.69
CA THR A 38 0.28 -18.42 -12.80
C THR A 38 1.30 -19.32 -13.50
N ARG A 39 0.83 -20.31 -14.27
CA ARG A 39 1.69 -21.16 -15.09
C ARG A 39 2.42 -20.35 -16.16
N TRP A 40 1.72 -19.45 -16.84
CA TRP A 40 2.31 -18.59 -17.85
C TRP A 40 3.40 -17.67 -17.25
N CYS A 41 3.19 -17.11 -16.05
CA CYS A 41 4.22 -16.34 -15.34
C CYS A 41 5.48 -17.17 -15.06
N LYS A 42 5.31 -18.43 -14.62
CA LYS A 42 6.45 -19.34 -14.38
C LYS A 42 7.20 -19.66 -15.66
N GLU A 43 6.49 -19.94 -16.76
CA GLU A 43 7.09 -20.25 -18.05
C GLU A 43 7.79 -19.02 -18.68
N THR A 44 7.23 -17.81 -18.50
CA THR A 44 7.74 -16.58 -19.14
C THR A 44 8.81 -15.86 -18.33
N TYR A 45 8.72 -15.89 -16.99
CA TYR A 45 9.57 -15.12 -16.09
C TYR A 45 10.32 -15.97 -15.06
N GLY A 46 10.06 -17.28 -14.97
CA GLY A 46 10.64 -18.15 -13.94
C GLY A 46 10.11 -17.89 -12.53
N MET A 47 9.02 -17.13 -12.39
CA MET A 47 8.50 -16.63 -11.11
C MET A 47 7.00 -16.89 -10.95
N SER A 48 6.51 -16.88 -9.72
CA SER A 48 5.07 -16.88 -9.47
C SER A 48 4.40 -15.60 -9.98
N PHE A 49 3.06 -15.61 -10.08
CA PHE A 49 2.30 -14.39 -10.40
C PHE A 49 2.56 -13.29 -9.37
N SER A 50 2.56 -13.60 -8.07
CA SER A 50 2.75 -12.61 -7.01
C SER A 50 4.10 -11.88 -7.09
N GLU A 51 5.18 -12.64 -7.31
CA GLU A 51 6.53 -12.09 -7.48
C GLU A 51 6.62 -11.23 -8.75
N THR A 52 6.14 -11.77 -9.87
CA THR A 52 6.12 -11.07 -11.15
C THR A 52 5.31 -9.76 -11.04
N PHE A 53 4.11 -9.83 -10.48
CA PHE A 53 3.23 -8.69 -10.28
C PHE A 53 3.87 -7.62 -9.39
N LYS A 54 4.52 -8.01 -8.29
CA LYS A 54 5.24 -7.10 -7.39
C LYS A 54 6.34 -6.32 -8.12
N LEU A 55 7.08 -6.98 -9.01
CA LEU A 55 8.12 -6.35 -9.83
C LEU A 55 7.50 -5.41 -10.88
N LYS A 56 6.54 -5.92 -11.67
CA LYS A 56 5.99 -5.21 -12.82
C LYS A 56 5.11 -4.01 -12.43
N ARG A 57 4.39 -4.09 -11.30
CA ARG A 57 3.62 -2.94 -10.77
C ARG A 57 4.48 -1.79 -10.25
N GLY A 58 5.80 -1.99 -10.13
CA GLY A 58 6.73 -0.95 -9.70
C GLY A 58 6.65 0.31 -10.57
N LYS A 59 6.54 0.13 -11.89
CA LYS A 59 6.34 1.24 -12.85
C LYS A 59 5.08 2.05 -12.54
N GLY A 60 3.99 1.36 -12.21
CA GLY A 60 2.74 1.97 -11.76
C GLY A 60 2.86 2.82 -10.52
N LYS A 61 3.55 2.28 -9.51
CA LYS A 61 3.81 2.99 -8.27
C LYS A 61 4.67 4.24 -8.47
N VAL A 62 5.58 4.26 -9.44
CA VAL A 62 6.34 5.47 -9.81
C VAL A 62 5.42 6.49 -10.46
N ALA A 63 4.60 6.06 -11.43
CA ALA A 63 3.65 6.94 -12.10
C ALA A 63 2.66 7.58 -11.11
N LEU A 64 2.10 6.78 -10.18
CA LEU A 64 1.21 7.27 -9.13
C LEU A 64 1.90 8.30 -8.24
N ARG A 65 3.13 8.05 -7.80
CA ARG A 65 3.89 9.01 -6.99
C ARG A 65 4.09 10.33 -7.72
N ARG A 66 4.48 10.28 -9.00
CA ARG A 66 4.63 11.49 -9.82
C ARG A 66 3.33 12.30 -9.83
N THR A 67 2.20 11.65 -10.08
CA THR A 67 0.89 12.30 -10.06
C THR A 67 0.55 12.88 -8.68
N GLN A 68 0.84 12.16 -7.60
CA GLN A 68 0.63 12.65 -6.23
C GLN A 68 1.47 13.90 -5.92
N PHE A 69 2.75 13.93 -6.32
CA PHE A 69 3.60 15.11 -6.16
C PHE A 69 3.08 16.31 -6.96
N GLN A 70 2.69 16.10 -8.22
CA GLN A 70 2.09 17.16 -9.04
C GLN A 70 0.78 17.69 -8.44
N LEU A 71 -0.05 16.80 -7.89
CA LEU A 71 -1.30 17.20 -7.24
C LEU A 71 -1.04 18.00 -5.95
N ALA A 72 0.01 17.68 -5.21
CA ALA A 72 0.38 18.39 -3.98
C ALA A 72 0.72 19.86 -4.21
N GLU A 73 1.16 20.25 -5.42
CA GLU A 73 1.39 21.65 -5.78
C GLU A 73 0.11 22.50 -5.73
N LYS A 74 -1.06 21.87 -5.87
CA LYS A 74 -2.36 22.56 -5.96
C LYS A 74 -3.34 22.16 -4.86
N SER A 75 -3.04 21.11 -4.10
CA SER A 75 -3.94 20.53 -3.11
C SER A 75 -3.27 20.42 -1.75
N ALA A 76 -3.74 21.22 -0.80
CA ALA A 76 -3.26 21.21 0.58
C ALA A 76 -3.42 19.83 1.23
N SER A 77 -4.51 19.11 0.96
CA SER A 77 -4.74 17.78 1.52
C SER A 77 -3.71 16.76 1.03
N MET A 78 -3.33 16.82 -0.26
CA MET A 78 -2.29 15.96 -0.80
C MET A 78 -0.90 16.34 -0.27
N ALA A 79 -0.61 17.64 -0.12
CA ALA A 79 0.64 18.11 0.49
C ALA A 79 0.77 17.63 1.95
N ILE A 80 -0.29 17.75 2.76
CA ILE A 80 -0.34 17.24 4.13
C ILE A 80 -0.16 15.72 4.14
N PHE A 81 -0.86 15.00 3.26
CA PHE A 81 -0.73 13.55 3.16
C PHE A 81 0.71 13.12 2.87
N LEU A 82 1.37 13.74 1.89
CA LEU A 82 2.77 13.45 1.58
C LEU A 82 3.70 13.87 2.71
N GLY A 83 3.48 15.03 3.35
CA GLY A 83 4.25 15.50 4.50
C GLY A 83 4.22 14.52 5.66
N LYS A 84 3.04 13.96 5.99
CA LYS A 84 2.91 12.93 7.01
C LYS A 84 3.65 11.64 6.66
N ASN A 85 3.47 11.15 5.43
CA ASN A 85 4.00 9.84 5.03
C ASN A 85 5.49 9.83 4.69
N TYR A 86 6.04 10.92 4.13
CA TYR A 86 7.44 10.99 3.69
C TYR A 86 8.33 11.81 4.62
N LEU A 87 7.78 12.79 5.34
CA LEU A 87 8.55 13.68 6.21
C LEU A 87 8.30 13.40 7.70
N GLY A 88 7.40 12.46 8.03
CA GLY A 88 7.07 12.13 9.42
C GLY A 88 6.33 13.23 10.16
N GLN A 89 5.69 14.16 9.44
CA GLN A 89 4.87 15.20 10.07
C GLN A 89 3.69 14.56 10.81
N THR A 90 3.32 15.12 11.95
CA THR A 90 2.19 14.67 12.76
C THR A 90 1.29 15.84 13.10
N ASP A 91 0.00 15.57 13.26
CA ASP A 91 -0.90 16.56 13.84
C ASP A 91 -0.60 16.65 15.33
N TYR A 92 -0.39 17.86 15.83
CA TYR A 92 -0.28 18.09 17.26
C TYR A 92 -1.68 18.30 17.83
N ASP A 93 -2.16 17.34 18.62
CA ASP A 93 -3.43 17.44 19.33
C ASP A 93 -3.17 17.94 20.76
N TYR A 94 -3.33 19.25 20.96
CA TYR A 94 -3.18 19.90 22.27
C TYR A 94 -4.13 19.32 23.33
N GLN A 95 -5.36 18.98 22.95
CA GLN A 95 -6.38 18.50 23.90
C GLN A 95 -6.05 17.10 24.41
N LYS A 96 -5.58 16.23 23.53
CA LYS A 96 -5.16 14.88 23.91
C LYS A 96 -3.99 14.90 24.87
N LYS A 97 -3.01 15.79 24.65
CA LYS A 97 -1.86 15.92 25.55
C LYS A 97 -2.28 16.41 26.93
N GLU A 98 -3.09 17.47 27.00
CA GLU A 98 -3.58 18.00 28.28
C GLU A 98 -4.37 16.95 29.08
N TYR A 99 -5.17 16.12 28.40
CA TYR A 99 -5.87 15.02 29.04
C TYR A 99 -4.91 13.94 29.57
N GLN A 100 -3.86 13.59 28.82
CA GLN A 100 -2.86 12.61 29.27
C GLN A 100 -2.05 13.12 30.47
N ASP A 101 -1.66 14.39 30.45
CA ASP A 101 -0.93 15.03 31.54
C ASP A 101 -1.78 15.02 32.83
N LYS A 102 -3.06 15.42 32.74
CA LYS A 102 -4.01 15.35 33.87
C LYS A 102 -4.19 13.93 34.40
N LEU A 103 -4.28 12.93 33.52
CA LEU A 103 -4.39 11.53 33.94
C LEU A 103 -3.12 11.03 34.65
N MET A 104 -1.92 11.46 34.22
CA MET A 104 -0.69 11.12 34.93
C MET A 104 -0.66 11.75 36.32
N GLU A 105 -0.97 13.04 36.44
CA GLU A 105 -1.02 13.71 37.75
C GLU A 105 -1.99 13.03 38.73
N LEU A 106 -3.16 12.60 38.24
CA LEU A 106 -4.13 11.87 39.07
C LEU A 106 -3.57 10.52 39.54
N LYS A 107 -2.93 9.76 38.65
CA LYS A 107 -2.30 8.47 39.02
C LYS A 107 -1.16 8.65 40.02
N GLU A 108 -0.33 9.68 39.85
CA GLU A 108 0.75 9.98 40.79
C GLU A 108 0.21 10.33 42.18
N ARG A 109 -0.87 11.11 42.26
CA ARG A 109 -1.56 11.39 43.53
C ARG A 109 -2.14 10.14 44.17
N GLU A 110 -2.76 9.26 43.39
CA GLU A 110 -3.29 7.99 43.90
C GLU A 110 -2.19 7.07 44.44
N ILE A 111 -1.03 7.00 43.77
CA ILE A 111 0.12 6.22 44.23
C ILE A 111 0.64 6.80 45.55
N LYS A 112 0.85 8.11 45.60
CA LYS A 112 1.35 8.80 46.80
C LYS A 112 0.41 8.62 48.00
N ASN A 113 -0.90 8.75 47.79
CA ASN A 113 -1.89 8.54 48.84
C ASN A 113 -1.94 7.08 49.34
N LYS A 114 -1.59 6.10 48.50
CA LYS A 114 -1.46 4.69 48.93
C LYS A 114 -0.18 4.42 49.69
N GLU A 115 0.90 5.14 49.38
CA GLU A 115 2.19 5.03 50.08
C GLU A 115 2.16 5.74 51.44
N GLU A 116 1.42 6.85 51.57
CA GLU A 116 1.24 7.61 52.83
C GLU A 116 0.13 7.05 53.75
N GLY A 117 -0.61 6.03 53.30
CA GLY A 117 -1.78 5.45 53.98
C GLY A 117 -1.55 4.16 54.77
N TRP A 118 -0.36 3.98 55.38
CA TRP A 118 -0.06 2.95 56.38
C TRP A 118 0.23 3.58 57.75
#